data_AF-A0A359KE13-F1
#
_entry.id   AF-A0A359KE13-F1
#
_cell.length_a   1.000
_cell.length_b   1.000
_cell.length_c   1.000
_cell.angle_alpha   90.00
_cell.angle_beta   90.00
_cell.angle_gamma   90.00
#
_symmetry.space_group_name_H-M   'P 1'
#
loop_
_entity.id
_entity.type
_entity.pdbx_description
1 polymer ?
#
loop_
_entity_poly.entity_id
_entity_poly.type
_entity_poly.pdbx_seq_one_letter_code
_entity_poly.pdbx_strand_id
1 'polypeptide(L)'
;MNRALMIALILATASLAACSTKPAPNSGFLSNYADMQKRDGINEGASIQQRRDDAASDSVDSVFLERAVFAPHVGESLTATERSMVLREVDRQICFEVSERFVVVTTPTSKTATVRTAIVRFEATGRAGSVVSAASSFVVPVVTLRVPGSTGGLAVESELLEPGGGRQIAAISWARTAQVVGMDTPSLSRVGDALQMAEPMGDAVREAFATKARKKIKIPTPDPCAAYGPRRDIGRMAASMAVDSVTGLYFPEAAGTGPQKD
;
A
#
# COMPACT_ATOMS: atom_id res chain seq x y z
N MET A 1 -16.26 -29.86 32.57
CA MET A 1 -16.40 -28.95 31.40
C MET A 1 -16.05 -29.76 30.16
N ASN A 2 -17.04 -30.10 29.32
CA ASN A 2 -16.85 -31.05 28.21
C ASN A 2 -15.82 -30.54 27.20
N ARG A 3 -14.88 -31.40 26.78
CA ARG A 3 -13.94 -31.09 25.69
C ARG A 3 -14.65 -30.59 24.43
N ALA A 4 -15.82 -31.13 24.12
CA ALA A 4 -16.67 -30.66 23.02
C ALA A 4 -17.21 -29.23 23.22
N LEU A 5 -17.52 -28.84 24.46
CA LEU A 5 -17.98 -27.49 24.80
C LEU A 5 -16.82 -26.49 24.74
N MET A 6 -15.60 -26.88 25.15
CA MET A 6 -14.41 -26.05 24.95
C MET A 6 -14.04 -25.91 23.47
N ILE A 7 -14.09 -26.99 22.68
CA ILE A 7 -13.82 -26.93 21.23
C ILE A 7 -14.87 -26.09 20.50
N ALA A 8 -16.15 -26.22 20.85
CA ALA A 8 -17.21 -25.38 20.30
C ALA A 8 -17.06 -23.90 20.70
N LEU A 9 -16.61 -23.61 21.92
CA LEU A 9 -16.33 -22.24 22.37
C LEU A 9 -15.09 -21.64 21.69
N ILE A 10 -14.06 -22.46 21.41
CA ILE A 10 -12.88 -22.05 20.64
C ILE A 10 -13.24 -21.82 19.17
N LEU A 11 -14.04 -22.68 18.54
CA LEU A 11 -14.52 -22.47 17.17
C LEU A 11 -15.47 -21.27 17.06
N ALA A 12 -16.33 -21.04 18.05
CA ALA A 12 -17.25 -19.90 18.08
C ALA A 12 -16.56 -18.57 18.41
N THR A 13 -15.36 -18.59 19.00
CA THR A 13 -14.54 -17.38 19.19
C THR A 13 -13.57 -17.14 18.03
N ALA A 14 -13.14 -18.20 17.33
CA ALA A 14 -12.33 -18.09 16.11
C ALA A 14 -13.09 -17.45 14.94
N SER A 15 -14.43 -17.56 14.90
CA SER A 15 -15.27 -16.90 13.89
C SER A 15 -15.46 -15.40 14.11
N LEU A 16 -14.95 -14.82 15.20
CA LEU A 16 -14.94 -13.38 15.46
C LEU A 16 -13.56 -12.73 15.24
N ALA A 17 -12.57 -13.45 14.72
CA ALA A 17 -11.32 -12.86 14.25
C ALA A 17 -11.59 -12.09 12.95
N ALA A 18 -12.12 -10.89 13.13
CA ALA A 18 -12.58 -9.96 12.12
C ALA A 18 -11.49 -9.65 11.09
N CYS A 19 -11.84 -9.76 9.80
CA CYS A 19 -11.20 -9.01 8.75
C CYS A 19 -11.50 -7.51 8.95
N SER A 20 -10.85 -6.84 9.90
CA SER A 20 -11.26 -5.50 10.34
C SER A 20 -10.57 -4.37 9.58
N THR A 21 -10.40 -4.52 8.26
CA THR A 21 -10.01 -3.38 7.44
C THR A 21 -11.04 -2.28 7.58
N LYS A 22 -10.57 -1.09 7.94
CA LYS A 22 -11.41 0.11 8.06
C LYS A 22 -12.00 0.50 6.71
N PRO A 23 -13.17 1.16 6.69
CA PRO A 23 -13.72 1.72 5.47
C PRO A 23 -12.71 2.64 4.76
N ALA A 24 -12.81 2.69 3.44
CA ALA A 24 -12.12 3.64 2.61
C ALA A 24 -12.29 5.08 3.18
N PRO A 25 -11.20 5.84 3.35
CA PRO A 25 -11.24 7.17 3.93
C PRO A 25 -12.05 8.18 3.11
N ASN A 26 -12.50 9.23 3.81
CA ASN A 26 -12.87 10.51 3.22
C ASN A 26 -12.21 11.59 4.09
N SER A 27 -10.96 11.92 3.75
CA SER A 27 -10.14 12.83 4.57
C SER A 27 -10.29 14.31 4.21
N GLY A 28 -10.89 14.59 3.05
CA GLY A 28 -10.89 15.93 2.45
C GLY A 28 -9.65 16.21 1.59
N PHE A 29 -8.76 15.24 1.37
CA PHE A 29 -7.57 15.42 0.52
C PHE A 29 -7.93 15.43 -0.98
N LEU A 30 -8.85 14.57 -1.40
CA LEU A 30 -9.29 14.52 -2.81
C LEU A 30 -10.01 15.81 -3.18
N SER A 31 -9.78 16.30 -4.40
CA SER A 31 -10.42 17.49 -4.94
C SER A 31 -11.95 17.33 -5.03
N ASN A 32 -12.43 16.10 -5.25
CA ASN A 32 -13.84 15.76 -5.26
C ASN A 32 -14.05 14.29 -4.81
N TYR A 33 -15.11 14.04 -4.05
CA TYR A 33 -15.55 12.70 -3.63
C TYR A 33 -16.86 12.25 -4.30
N ALA A 34 -17.49 13.13 -5.08
CA ALA A 34 -18.69 12.81 -5.84
C ALA A 34 -18.41 11.64 -6.78
N ASP A 35 -19.40 10.76 -6.93
CA ASP A 35 -19.37 9.58 -7.80
C ASP A 35 -18.31 8.53 -7.44
N MET A 36 -17.68 8.60 -6.28
CA MET A 36 -16.82 7.52 -5.76
C MET A 36 -17.67 6.27 -5.53
N GLN A 37 -17.36 5.18 -6.23
CA GLN A 37 -18.06 3.92 -6.17
C GLN A 37 -17.22 2.84 -5.51
N LYS A 38 -17.89 1.95 -4.77
CA LYS A 38 -17.24 0.85 -4.09
C LYS A 38 -16.69 -0.10 -5.14
N ARG A 39 -15.46 -0.56 -4.94
CA ARG A 39 -14.83 -1.55 -5.80
C ARG A 39 -14.48 -2.78 -4.98
N ASP A 40 -15.06 -3.92 -5.36
CA ASP A 40 -14.80 -5.21 -4.74
C ASP A 40 -13.81 -6.05 -5.56
N GLY A 41 -13.07 -6.94 -4.90
CA GLY A 41 -12.47 -8.12 -5.52
C GLY A 41 -11.06 -8.02 -6.16
N ILE A 42 -10.30 -6.93 -5.97
CA ILE A 42 -8.97 -6.79 -6.62
C ILE A 42 -7.80 -6.56 -5.65
N ASN A 43 -8.08 -6.34 -4.36
CA ASN A 43 -7.08 -6.38 -3.30
C ASN A 43 -7.71 -7.05 -2.09
N GLU A 44 -7.34 -8.31 -1.83
CA GLU A 44 -7.92 -9.08 -0.73
C GLU A 44 -7.74 -8.33 0.60
N GLY A 45 -8.85 -8.12 1.30
CA GLY A 45 -8.88 -7.39 2.56
C GLY A 45 -8.71 -5.87 2.45
N ALA A 46 -8.69 -5.26 1.26
CA ALA A 46 -8.71 -3.80 1.13
C ALA A 46 -10.15 -3.24 0.99
N SER A 47 -10.40 -2.08 1.58
CA SER A 47 -11.60 -1.27 1.32
C SER A 47 -11.27 -0.21 0.27
N ILE A 48 -11.97 -0.24 -0.86
CA ILE A 48 -11.70 0.62 -2.00
C ILE A 48 -12.97 1.35 -2.42
N GLN A 49 -12.84 2.67 -2.55
CA GLN A 49 -13.76 3.55 -3.25
C GLN A 49 -12.98 4.21 -4.39
N GLN A 50 -13.55 4.28 -5.59
CA GLN A 50 -12.87 4.92 -6.72
C GLN A 50 -13.84 5.65 -7.63
N ARG A 51 -13.32 6.67 -8.30
CA ARG A 51 -13.96 7.40 -9.39
C ARG A 51 -13.10 7.29 -10.63
N ARG A 52 -13.74 7.15 -11.79
CA ARG A 52 -13.06 7.02 -13.08
C ARG A 52 -13.76 7.82 -14.16
N ASP A 53 -13.01 8.63 -14.87
CA ASP A 53 -13.33 9.18 -16.18
C ASP A 53 -12.37 8.52 -17.17
N ASP A 54 -12.70 7.31 -17.61
CA ASP A 54 -11.78 6.48 -18.41
C ASP A 54 -11.43 7.15 -19.75
N ALA A 55 -12.36 7.89 -20.36
CA ALA A 55 -12.11 8.63 -21.59
C ALA A 55 -11.10 9.76 -21.38
N ALA A 56 -11.24 10.54 -20.29
CA ALA A 56 -10.28 11.59 -19.96
C ALA A 56 -8.91 11.00 -19.57
N SER A 57 -8.88 9.96 -18.73
CA SER A 57 -7.64 9.25 -18.38
C SER A 57 -6.95 8.66 -19.61
N ASP A 58 -7.71 8.14 -20.58
CA ASP A 58 -7.14 7.57 -21.80
C ASP A 58 -6.51 8.64 -22.71
N SER A 59 -6.95 9.89 -22.62
CA SER A 59 -6.35 11.03 -23.32
C SER A 59 -5.06 11.57 -22.70
N VAL A 60 -4.69 11.10 -21.49
CA VAL A 60 -3.45 11.52 -20.81
C VAL A 60 -2.26 10.76 -21.35
N ASP A 61 -1.29 11.46 -21.93
CA ASP A 61 -0.02 10.86 -22.36
C ASP A 61 1.00 10.74 -21.23
N SER A 62 1.15 11.82 -20.45
CA SER A 62 2.19 11.96 -19.44
C SER A 62 1.65 12.36 -18.08
N VAL A 63 2.27 11.82 -17.04
CA VAL A 63 1.95 12.13 -15.64
C VAL A 63 3.18 12.63 -14.90
N PHE A 64 2.98 13.60 -14.02
CA PHE A 64 3.94 14.02 -13.02
C PHE A 64 3.41 13.60 -11.65
N LEU A 65 4.26 12.98 -10.83
CA LEU A 65 3.91 12.59 -9.47
C LEU A 65 4.37 13.70 -8.53
N GLU A 66 3.42 14.37 -7.89
CA GLU A 66 3.75 15.13 -6.69
C GLU A 66 4.21 14.15 -5.60
N ARG A 67 5.17 14.58 -4.77
CA ARG A 67 5.61 13.75 -3.63
C ARG A 67 4.41 13.47 -2.73
N ALA A 68 4.23 12.21 -2.36
CA ALA A 68 3.25 11.84 -1.37
C ALA A 68 3.46 12.63 -0.07
N VAL A 69 2.35 12.86 0.63
CA VAL A 69 2.36 13.55 1.93
C VAL A 69 1.60 12.74 2.98
N PHE A 70 1.89 12.97 4.25
CA PHE A 70 0.96 12.61 5.31
C PHE A 70 -0.07 13.72 5.46
N ALA A 71 -1.36 13.37 5.55
CA ALA A 71 -2.39 14.32 5.94
C ALA A 71 -2.13 14.87 7.36
N PRO A 72 -2.69 16.04 7.72
CA PRO A 72 -2.56 16.59 9.06
C PRO A 72 -2.88 15.56 10.15
N HIS A 73 -2.07 15.53 11.20
CA HIS A 73 -2.21 14.61 12.33
C HIS A 73 -1.99 13.11 12.04
N VAL A 74 -1.73 12.73 10.79
CA VAL A 74 -1.43 11.33 10.45
C VAL A 74 0.05 11.03 10.68
N GLY A 75 0.31 9.92 11.37
CA GLY A 75 1.67 9.42 11.62
C GLY A 75 2.52 10.33 12.51
N GLU A 76 1.91 11.16 13.37
CA GLU A 76 2.64 12.06 14.30
C GLU A 76 3.50 11.30 15.32
N SER A 77 3.15 10.05 15.63
CA SER A 77 3.92 9.19 16.53
C SER A 77 5.15 8.55 15.87
N LEU A 78 5.31 8.71 14.55
CA LEU A 78 6.44 8.19 13.79
C LEU A 78 7.63 9.16 13.84
N THR A 79 8.84 8.61 13.79
CA THR A 79 10.05 9.42 13.59
C THR A 79 10.09 9.97 12.16
N ALA A 80 10.92 10.99 11.93
CA ALA A 80 11.13 11.53 10.58
C ALA A 80 11.60 10.44 9.59
N THR A 81 12.51 9.55 10.02
CA THR A 81 13.00 8.42 9.23
C THR A 81 11.88 7.43 8.89
N GLU A 82 11.04 7.08 9.85
CA GLU A 82 9.90 6.18 9.61
C GLU A 82 8.91 6.81 8.63
N ARG A 83 8.62 8.11 8.76
CA ARG A 83 7.77 8.84 7.81
C ARG A 83 8.38 8.83 6.41
N SER A 84 9.70 9.08 6.29
CA SER A 84 10.36 9.05 4.98
C SER A 84 10.37 7.67 4.33
N MET A 85 10.51 6.60 5.12
CA MET A 85 10.43 5.22 4.61
C MET A 85 9.07 4.95 3.97
N VAL A 86 7.97 5.30 4.65
CA VAL A 86 6.61 5.07 4.14
C VAL A 86 6.33 5.94 2.92
N LEU A 87 6.63 7.25 2.96
CA LEU A 87 6.40 8.15 1.83
C LEU A 87 7.16 7.70 0.58
N ARG A 88 8.44 7.35 0.74
CA ARG A 88 9.29 6.88 -0.35
C ARG A 88 8.74 5.59 -0.96
N GLU A 89 8.27 4.67 -0.14
CA GLU A 89 7.72 3.40 -0.64
C GLU A 89 6.36 3.59 -1.33
N VAL A 90 5.50 4.47 -0.82
CA VAL A 90 4.25 4.87 -1.49
C VAL A 90 4.55 5.49 -2.86
N ASP A 91 5.45 6.47 -2.93
CA ASP A 91 5.86 7.10 -4.19
C ASP A 91 6.47 6.08 -5.16
N ARG A 92 7.32 5.17 -4.65
CA ARG A 92 7.95 4.11 -5.45
C ARG A 92 6.92 3.24 -6.14
N GLN A 93 5.97 2.72 -5.38
CA GLN A 93 4.98 1.76 -5.87
C GLN A 93 3.99 2.41 -6.82
N ILE A 94 3.55 3.64 -6.53
CA ILE A 94 2.74 4.41 -7.47
C ILE A 94 3.51 4.66 -8.75
N CYS A 95 4.76 5.12 -8.68
CA CYS A 95 5.58 5.38 -9.87
C CYS A 95 5.73 4.12 -10.72
N PHE A 96 6.08 2.99 -10.12
CA PHE A 96 6.27 1.73 -10.83
C PHE A 96 5.00 1.28 -11.54
N GLU A 97 3.86 1.33 -10.86
CA GLU A 97 2.59 0.86 -11.39
C GLU A 97 2.02 1.82 -12.45
N VAL A 98 1.99 3.14 -12.20
CA VAL A 98 1.47 4.10 -13.19
C VAL A 98 2.35 4.18 -14.44
N SER A 99 3.67 3.99 -14.30
CA SER A 99 4.60 3.98 -15.44
C SER A 99 4.37 2.82 -16.42
N GLU A 100 3.60 1.79 -16.04
CA GLU A 100 3.19 0.76 -16.99
C GLU A 100 2.24 1.29 -18.07
N ARG A 101 1.54 2.40 -17.81
CA ARG A 101 0.44 2.93 -18.64
C ARG A 101 0.58 4.40 -19.02
N PHE A 102 1.39 5.16 -18.29
CA PHE A 102 1.60 6.59 -18.50
C PHE A 102 3.09 6.91 -18.60
N VAL A 103 3.45 7.88 -19.43
CA VAL A 103 4.83 8.40 -19.45
C VAL A 103 5.04 9.24 -18.19
N VAL A 104 5.81 8.72 -17.23
CA VAL A 104 6.17 9.49 -16.04
C VAL A 104 7.26 10.49 -16.39
N VAL A 105 7.00 11.77 -16.13
CA VAL A 105 7.96 12.87 -16.34
C VAL A 105 8.43 13.43 -14.99
N THR A 106 9.66 13.94 -14.96
CA THR A 106 10.26 14.56 -13.76
C THR A 106 10.06 16.07 -13.71
N THR A 107 9.70 16.68 -14.83
CA THR A 107 9.39 18.12 -14.93
C THR A 107 8.05 18.26 -15.66
N PRO A 108 6.99 18.73 -14.99
CA PRO A 108 5.68 18.85 -15.61
C PRO A 108 5.65 19.97 -16.65
N THR A 109 4.84 19.78 -17.69
CA THR A 109 4.51 20.80 -18.68
C THR A 109 3.01 21.13 -18.61
N SER A 110 2.54 22.11 -19.38
CA SER A 110 1.09 22.39 -19.48
C SER A 110 0.25 21.23 -20.03
N LYS A 111 0.89 20.21 -20.62
CA LYS A 111 0.25 18.98 -21.14
C LYS A 111 0.41 17.78 -20.21
N THR A 112 0.98 17.97 -19.04
CA THR A 112 1.25 16.90 -18.08
C THR A 112 0.13 16.82 -17.05
N ALA A 113 -0.46 15.63 -16.89
CA ALA A 113 -1.42 15.37 -15.83
C ALA A 113 -0.68 15.22 -14.49
N THR A 114 -1.35 15.51 -13.38
CA THR A 114 -0.72 15.49 -12.06
C THR A 114 -1.32 14.38 -11.20
N VAL A 115 -0.46 13.55 -10.61
CA VAL A 115 -0.85 12.59 -9.58
C VAL A 115 -0.57 13.20 -8.22
N ARG A 116 -1.60 13.31 -7.39
CA ARG A 116 -1.49 13.75 -5.98
C ARG A 116 -1.81 12.58 -5.07
N THR A 117 -1.05 12.40 -4.00
CA THR A 117 -1.24 11.29 -3.07
C THR A 117 -1.05 11.73 -1.63
N ALA A 118 -1.96 11.30 -0.75
CA ALA A 118 -1.81 11.45 0.68
C ALA A 118 -2.03 10.14 1.42
N ILE A 119 -1.21 9.93 2.44
CA ILE A 119 -1.46 8.96 3.50
C ILE A 119 -2.38 9.63 4.50
N VAL A 120 -3.62 9.15 4.56
CA VAL A 120 -4.72 9.77 5.31
C VAL A 120 -5.13 8.98 6.55
N ARG A 121 -4.58 7.77 6.70
CA ARG A 121 -4.63 6.98 7.93
C ARG A 121 -3.40 6.11 8.01
N PHE A 122 -2.89 5.97 9.22
CA PHE A 122 -1.74 5.13 9.49
C PHE A 122 -1.89 4.47 10.85
N GLU A 123 -1.64 3.16 10.91
CA GLU A 123 -1.60 2.39 12.15
C GLU A 123 -0.25 1.69 12.23
N ALA A 124 0.49 1.96 13.31
CA ALA A 124 1.83 1.39 13.49
C ALA A 124 1.73 -0.11 13.77
N THR A 125 2.64 -0.87 13.17
CA THR A 125 2.81 -2.30 13.45
C THR A 125 3.22 -2.51 14.92
N GLY A 126 2.51 -3.42 15.60
CA GLY A 126 2.78 -3.78 16.98
C GLY A 126 3.98 -4.71 17.10
N ARG A 127 5.14 -4.16 17.50
CA ARG A 127 6.42 -4.90 17.61
C ARG A 127 6.34 -6.10 18.56
N ALA A 128 5.78 -5.91 19.75
CA ALA A 128 5.71 -6.96 20.77
C ALA A 128 4.85 -8.15 20.31
N GLY A 129 3.71 -7.88 19.66
CA GLY A 129 2.87 -8.92 19.08
C GLY A 129 3.55 -9.62 17.90
N SER A 130 4.34 -8.91 17.11
CA SER A 130 5.07 -9.48 15.96
C SER A 130 6.12 -10.52 16.39
N VAL A 131 6.82 -10.32 17.52
CA VAL A 131 7.73 -11.34 18.10
C VAL A 131 6.99 -12.63 18.43
N VAL A 132 5.83 -12.52 19.09
CA VAL A 132 4.99 -13.68 19.45
C VAL A 132 4.47 -14.38 18.20
N SER A 133 4.09 -13.61 17.17
CA SER A 133 3.50 -14.09 15.93
C SER A 133 4.52 -14.84 15.06
N ALA A 134 5.76 -14.35 15.04
CA ALA A 134 6.90 -15.02 14.41
C ALA A 134 7.16 -16.41 15.03
N ALA A 135 7.11 -16.52 16.36
CA ALA A 135 7.26 -17.80 17.05
C ALA A 135 6.14 -18.81 16.76
N SER A 136 4.92 -18.35 16.44
CA SER A 136 3.80 -19.23 16.07
C SER A 136 3.77 -19.63 14.59
N SER A 137 4.44 -18.87 13.71
CA SER A 137 4.41 -19.11 12.25
C SER A 137 5.11 -20.41 11.83
N PHE A 138 5.90 -21.03 12.71
CA PHE A 138 6.51 -22.34 12.50
C PHE A 138 5.51 -23.51 12.44
N VAL A 139 4.24 -23.29 12.83
CA VAL A 139 3.22 -24.35 12.92
C VAL A 139 2.41 -24.50 11.63
N VAL A 140 2.21 -23.43 10.85
CA VAL A 140 1.49 -23.45 9.56
C VAL A 140 2.25 -22.57 8.55
N PRO A 141 2.98 -23.15 7.59
CA PRO A 141 4.02 -22.43 6.81
C PRO A 141 3.51 -21.40 5.80
N VAL A 142 2.19 -21.24 5.65
CA VAL A 142 1.59 -20.34 4.63
C VAL A 142 0.69 -19.28 5.27
N VAL A 143 0.15 -19.54 6.46
CA VAL A 143 -0.80 -18.63 7.14
C VAL A 143 -0.20 -18.20 8.45
N THR A 144 0.01 -16.90 8.61
CA THR A 144 0.47 -16.29 9.85
C THR A 144 -0.71 -16.09 10.79
N LEU A 145 -0.55 -16.51 12.05
CA LEU A 145 -1.40 -16.10 13.16
C LEU A 145 -0.73 -14.93 13.91
N ARG A 146 -1.36 -13.76 13.89
CA ARG A 146 -0.87 -12.55 14.55
C ARG A 146 -1.61 -12.29 15.85
N VAL A 147 -0.94 -11.61 16.79
CA VAL A 147 -1.59 -11.18 18.04
C VAL A 147 -2.63 -10.09 17.71
N PRO A 148 -3.90 -10.20 18.18
CA PRO A 148 -4.89 -9.15 17.99
C PRO A 148 -4.38 -7.79 18.47
N GLY A 149 -4.63 -6.74 17.67
CA GLY A 149 -4.15 -5.38 17.96
C GLY A 149 -2.66 -5.14 17.70
N SER A 150 -1.92 -6.13 17.17
CA SER A 150 -0.51 -5.97 16.77
C SER A 150 -0.31 -5.71 15.27
N THR A 151 -1.39 -5.67 14.51
CA THR A 151 -1.38 -5.39 13.08
C THR A 151 -1.35 -3.89 12.83
N GLY A 152 -0.54 -3.48 11.84
CA GLY A 152 -0.55 -2.13 11.31
C GLY A 152 -1.53 -1.99 10.14
N GLY A 153 -1.63 -0.77 9.63
CA GLY A 153 -2.55 -0.42 8.57
C GLY A 153 -2.16 0.83 7.83
N LEU A 154 -2.60 0.91 6.59
CA LEU A 154 -2.34 2.02 5.67
C LEU A 154 -3.64 2.41 4.98
N ALA A 155 -3.93 3.71 4.96
CA ALA A 155 -4.95 4.25 4.07
C ALA A 155 -4.41 5.42 3.27
N VAL A 156 -4.66 5.40 1.97
CA VAL A 156 -4.15 6.33 0.97
C VAL A 156 -5.32 6.86 0.16
N GLU A 157 -5.28 8.16 -0.11
CA GLU A 157 -6.10 8.80 -1.12
C GLU A 157 -5.19 9.31 -2.23
N SER A 158 -5.54 8.98 -3.47
CA SER A 158 -4.78 9.39 -4.64
C SER A 158 -5.71 9.87 -5.74
N GLU A 159 -5.32 10.93 -6.44
CA GLU A 159 -6.07 11.46 -7.58
C GLU A 159 -5.18 11.77 -8.77
N LEU A 160 -5.78 11.63 -9.95
CA LEU A 160 -5.23 12.06 -11.23
C LEU A 160 -5.98 13.32 -11.67
N LEU A 161 -5.23 14.39 -11.86
CA LEU A 161 -5.71 15.70 -12.29
C LEU A 161 -5.33 15.94 -13.75
N GLU A 162 -6.27 16.42 -14.56
CA GLU A 162 -6.03 16.69 -15.98
C GLU A 162 -5.06 17.87 -16.18
N PRO A 163 -4.31 17.88 -17.31
CA PRO A 163 -3.40 18.98 -17.62
C PRO A 163 -4.13 20.32 -17.73
N GLY A 164 -3.48 21.41 -17.30
CA GLY A 164 -3.92 22.80 -17.54
C GLY A 164 -5.17 23.27 -16.78
N GLY A 165 -6.05 22.37 -16.35
CA GLY A 165 -7.28 22.70 -15.62
C GLY A 165 -7.36 22.12 -14.21
N GLY A 166 -6.56 21.10 -13.88
CA GLY A 166 -6.52 20.51 -12.54
C GLY A 166 -7.82 19.80 -12.13
N ARG A 167 -8.77 19.57 -13.06
CA ARG A 167 -9.97 18.79 -12.80
C ARG A 167 -9.58 17.35 -12.49
N GLN A 168 -10.17 16.80 -11.44
CA GLN A 168 -10.02 15.40 -11.10
C GLN A 168 -10.69 14.50 -12.16
N ILE A 169 -9.90 13.63 -12.79
CA ILE A 169 -10.34 12.66 -13.82
C ILE A 169 -10.32 11.22 -13.32
N ALA A 170 -9.53 10.92 -12.31
CA ALA A 170 -9.64 9.66 -11.58
C ALA A 170 -9.26 9.88 -10.12
N ALA A 171 -9.84 9.07 -9.23
CA ALA A 171 -9.50 9.09 -7.83
C ALA A 171 -9.71 7.73 -7.19
N ILE A 172 -8.94 7.47 -6.15
CA ILE A 172 -9.06 6.29 -5.32
C ILE A 172 -8.89 6.67 -3.85
N SER A 173 -9.72 6.06 -3.03
CA SER A 173 -9.61 6.01 -1.59
C SER A 173 -9.46 4.54 -1.22
N TRP A 174 -8.30 4.20 -0.67
CA TRP A 174 -7.86 2.84 -0.42
C TRP A 174 -7.48 2.69 1.05
N ALA A 175 -7.91 1.62 1.70
CA ALA A 175 -7.49 1.28 3.05
C ALA A 175 -7.29 -0.22 3.20
N ARG A 176 -6.26 -0.62 3.94
CA ARG A 176 -6.05 -2.01 4.34
C ARG A 176 -5.41 -2.06 5.72
N THR A 177 -5.82 -3.04 6.51
CA THR A 177 -5.17 -3.43 7.76
C THR A 177 -4.61 -4.84 7.60
N ALA A 178 -3.44 -5.09 8.18
CA ALA A 178 -2.87 -6.43 8.16
C ALA A 178 -3.78 -7.38 8.93
N GLN A 179 -3.95 -8.60 8.42
CA GLN A 179 -4.91 -9.54 9.00
C GLN A 179 -4.32 -10.28 10.19
N VAL A 180 -5.17 -10.55 11.20
CA VAL A 180 -4.81 -11.38 12.36
C VAL A 180 -4.54 -12.82 11.92
N VAL A 181 -5.27 -13.29 10.91
CA VAL A 181 -5.00 -14.57 10.23
C VAL A 181 -4.90 -14.26 8.74
N GLY A 182 -3.73 -14.48 8.14
CA GLY A 182 -3.52 -14.15 6.74
C GLY A 182 -2.11 -14.41 6.26
N MET A 183 -1.78 -13.84 5.10
CA MET A 183 -0.49 -14.02 4.43
C MET A 183 0.51 -12.90 4.74
N ASP A 184 0.12 -11.89 5.53
CA ASP A 184 0.97 -10.74 5.84
C ASP A 184 2.03 -11.11 6.90
N THR A 185 3.30 -11.06 6.52
CA THR A 185 4.42 -11.37 7.42
C THR A 185 4.53 -10.32 8.55
N PRO A 186 4.63 -10.73 9.83
CA PRO A 186 4.77 -9.80 10.95
C PRO A 186 6.11 -9.06 10.87
N SER A 187 6.20 -7.88 11.47
CA SER A 187 7.42 -7.06 11.39
C SER A 187 7.80 -6.43 12.72
N LEU A 188 9.11 -6.37 12.99
CA LEU A 188 9.65 -5.61 14.12
C LEU A 188 9.76 -4.10 13.82
N SER A 189 9.56 -3.69 12.56
CA SER A 189 9.46 -2.29 12.19
C SER A 189 8.05 -1.77 12.46
N ARG A 190 7.92 -0.57 13.04
CA ARG A 190 6.61 0.09 13.25
C ARG A 190 5.90 0.44 11.96
N VAL A 191 6.62 0.47 10.84
CA VAL A 191 6.10 0.76 9.51
C VAL A 191 6.03 -0.48 8.63
N GLY A 192 6.40 -1.67 9.13
CA GLY A 192 6.56 -2.87 8.31
C GLY A 192 5.31 -3.30 7.55
N ASP A 193 4.13 -3.26 8.20
CA ASP A 193 2.88 -3.61 7.52
C ASP A 193 2.53 -2.60 6.42
N ALA A 194 2.74 -1.31 6.67
CA ALA A 194 2.49 -0.26 5.69
C ALA A 194 3.43 -0.36 4.47
N LEU A 195 4.69 -0.72 4.68
CA LEU A 195 5.65 -0.94 3.59
C LEU A 195 5.25 -2.12 2.71
N GLN A 196 4.80 -3.22 3.30
CA GLN A 196 4.30 -4.38 2.55
C GLN A 196 2.99 -4.08 1.79
N MET A 197 2.16 -3.19 2.35
CA MET A 197 0.90 -2.76 1.74
C MET A 197 1.07 -1.77 0.58
N ALA A 198 2.23 -1.15 0.43
CA ALA A 198 2.44 -0.13 -0.59
C ALA A 198 2.34 -0.71 -2.01
N GLU A 199 2.78 -1.96 -2.24
CA GLU A 199 2.66 -2.61 -3.55
C GLU A 199 1.19 -2.83 -3.98
N PRO A 200 0.33 -3.54 -3.20
CA PRO A 200 -1.08 -3.69 -3.56
C PRO A 200 -1.84 -2.35 -3.61
N MET A 201 -1.39 -1.34 -2.84
CA MET A 201 -1.91 0.03 -2.94
C MET A 201 -1.55 0.66 -4.29
N GLY A 202 -0.29 0.57 -4.72
CA GLY A 202 0.16 1.09 -6.02
C GLY A 202 -0.58 0.45 -7.19
N ASP A 203 -0.81 -0.87 -7.12
CA ASP A 203 -1.58 -1.61 -8.11
C ASP A 203 -3.02 -1.08 -8.19
N ALA A 204 -3.66 -0.84 -7.04
CA ALA A 204 -4.99 -0.25 -6.97
C ALA A 204 -5.05 1.16 -7.60
N VAL A 205 -4.02 1.98 -7.37
CA VAL A 205 -3.89 3.33 -7.94
C VAL A 205 -3.79 3.25 -9.46
N ARG A 206 -2.89 2.41 -10.00
CA ARG A 206 -2.76 2.21 -11.45
C ARG A 206 -4.07 1.77 -12.05
N GLU A 207 -4.76 0.84 -11.42
CA GLU A 207 -6.03 0.38 -11.92
C GLU A 207 -7.08 1.50 -11.89
N ALA A 208 -7.22 2.26 -10.81
CA ALA A 208 -8.13 3.40 -10.75
C ALA A 208 -7.86 4.43 -11.86
N PHE A 209 -6.59 4.65 -12.21
CA PHE A 209 -6.20 5.64 -13.20
C PHE A 209 -6.23 5.14 -14.64
N ALA A 210 -6.05 3.84 -14.89
CA ALA A 210 -5.98 3.29 -16.25
C ALA A 210 -6.85 2.03 -16.40
N THR A 211 -7.68 1.99 -17.44
CA THR A 211 -8.48 0.79 -17.78
C THR A 211 -7.58 -0.38 -18.14
N LYS A 212 -8.05 -1.63 -18.01
CA LYS A 212 -7.29 -2.79 -18.51
C LYS A 212 -7.09 -2.75 -20.04
N ALA A 213 -7.94 -2.01 -20.77
CA ALA A 213 -7.85 -1.84 -22.23
C ALA A 213 -6.70 -0.93 -22.66
N ARG A 214 -6.28 0.02 -21.82
CA ARG A 214 -5.11 0.87 -22.11
C ARG A 214 -3.85 0.02 -22.26
N LYS A 215 -3.16 0.17 -23.39
CA LYS A 215 -1.97 -0.61 -23.72
C LYS A 215 -0.85 -0.36 -22.72
N LYS A 216 -0.17 -1.43 -22.28
CA LYS A 216 1.09 -1.29 -21.52
C LYS A 216 2.15 -0.64 -22.40
N ILE A 217 2.81 0.39 -21.88
CA ILE A 217 3.91 1.06 -22.57
C ILE A 217 5.25 0.46 -22.15
N LYS A 218 6.26 0.60 -23.01
CA LYS A 218 7.63 0.22 -22.64
C LYS A 218 8.17 1.26 -21.67
N ILE A 219 8.72 0.80 -20.54
CA ILE A 219 9.39 1.70 -19.59
C ILE A 219 10.57 2.40 -20.30
N PRO A 220 10.64 3.75 -20.27
CA PRO A 220 11.74 4.49 -20.88
C PRO A 220 13.11 4.10 -20.29
N THR A 221 14.17 4.34 -21.05
CA THR A 221 15.55 4.25 -20.57
C THR A 221 16.18 5.64 -20.76
N PRO A 222 16.60 6.32 -19.67
CA PRO A 222 16.61 5.88 -18.27
C PRO A 222 15.21 5.71 -17.66
N ASP A 223 15.08 4.83 -16.66
CA ASP A 223 13.81 4.60 -15.95
C ASP A 223 13.45 5.84 -15.11
N PRO A 224 12.30 6.49 -15.36
CA PRO A 224 11.91 7.70 -14.63
C PRO A 224 11.72 7.44 -13.12
N CYS A 225 11.45 6.20 -12.72
CA CYS A 225 11.26 5.82 -11.33
C CYS A 225 12.54 5.37 -10.62
N ALA A 226 13.70 5.39 -11.29
CA ALA A 226 14.97 4.93 -10.71
C ALA A 226 15.41 5.73 -9.48
N ALA A 227 14.92 6.97 -9.31
CA ALA A 227 15.14 7.77 -8.12
C ALA A 227 14.63 7.07 -6.83
N TYR A 228 13.62 6.20 -6.96
CA TYR A 228 13.08 5.40 -5.86
C TYR A 228 13.78 4.04 -5.70
N GLY A 229 14.86 3.79 -6.44
CA GLY A 229 15.62 2.54 -6.42
C GLY A 229 15.23 1.57 -7.53
N PRO A 230 15.89 0.40 -7.59
CA PRO A 230 15.65 -0.58 -8.65
C PRO A 230 14.26 -1.20 -8.57
N ARG A 231 13.64 -1.48 -9.73
CA ARG A 231 12.34 -2.20 -9.82
C ARG A 231 12.43 -3.63 -9.32
N ARG A 232 13.52 -4.30 -9.66
CA ARG A 232 13.82 -5.67 -9.24
C ARG A 232 15.27 -5.71 -8.79
N ASP A 233 15.47 -6.22 -7.59
CA ASP A 233 16.80 -6.45 -7.04
C ASP A 233 16.81 -7.88 -6.47
N ILE A 234 17.42 -8.80 -7.24
CA ILE A 234 17.46 -10.22 -6.90
C ILE A 234 18.19 -10.43 -5.57
N GLY A 235 19.22 -9.62 -5.28
CA GLY A 235 19.97 -9.70 -4.03
C GLY A 235 19.08 -9.34 -2.84
N ARG A 236 18.32 -8.24 -2.92
CA ARG A 236 17.35 -7.85 -1.89
C ARG A 236 16.23 -8.86 -1.74
N MET A 237 15.70 -9.38 -2.84
CA MET A 237 14.65 -10.40 -2.80
C MET A 237 15.16 -11.66 -2.09
N ALA A 238 16.35 -12.15 -2.45
CA ALA A 238 16.96 -13.31 -1.79
C ALA A 238 17.27 -13.04 -0.31
N ALA A 239 17.75 -11.84 0.03
CA ALA A 239 18.01 -11.46 1.42
C ALA A 239 16.71 -11.39 2.24
N SER A 240 15.66 -10.77 1.71
CA SER A 240 14.34 -10.72 2.34
C SER A 240 13.77 -12.11 2.57
N MET A 241 13.84 -12.99 1.56
CA MET A 241 13.39 -14.38 1.67
C MET A 241 14.19 -15.17 2.70
N ALA A 242 15.51 -15.00 2.73
CA ALA A 242 16.37 -15.70 3.69
C ALA A 242 16.05 -15.26 5.13
N VAL A 243 15.92 -13.96 5.37
CA VAL A 243 15.58 -13.44 6.69
C VAL A 243 14.19 -13.91 7.12
N ASP A 244 13.20 -13.84 6.24
CA ASP A 244 11.85 -14.32 6.53
C ASP A 244 11.84 -15.84 6.82
N SER A 245 12.54 -16.66 6.03
CA SER A 245 12.61 -18.11 6.27
C SER A 245 13.23 -18.51 7.61
N VAL A 246 14.14 -17.67 8.13
CA VAL A 246 14.84 -17.92 9.41
C VAL A 246 14.05 -17.37 10.58
N THR A 247 13.38 -16.24 10.40
CA THR A 247 12.83 -15.45 11.51
C THR A 247 11.31 -15.36 11.51
N GLY A 248 10.64 -15.66 10.39
CA GLY A 248 9.22 -15.43 10.18
C GLY A 248 8.83 -13.95 10.22
N LEU A 249 9.78 -13.05 9.93
CA LEU A 249 9.62 -11.60 10.06
C LEU A 249 10.00 -10.87 8.78
N TYR A 250 9.24 -9.82 8.48
CA TYR A 250 9.58 -8.82 7.48
C TYR A 250 10.58 -7.81 8.04
N PHE A 251 11.72 -7.68 7.36
CA PHE A 251 12.79 -6.72 7.67
C PHE A 251 12.96 -5.70 6.53
N PRO A 252 12.62 -4.42 6.76
CA PRO A 252 12.68 -3.38 5.72
C PRO A 252 14.04 -3.25 5.05
N GLU A 253 15.13 -3.34 5.80
CA GLU A 253 16.49 -3.21 5.28
C GLU A 253 16.82 -4.33 4.29
N ALA A 254 16.41 -5.57 4.59
CA ALA A 254 16.60 -6.71 3.70
C ALA A 254 15.71 -6.59 2.45
N ALA A 255 14.49 -6.08 2.61
CA ALA A 255 13.55 -5.83 1.50
C ALA A 255 13.90 -4.59 0.65
N GLY A 256 14.87 -3.76 1.10
CA GLY A 256 15.25 -2.54 0.40
C GLY A 256 14.33 -1.35 0.61
N THR A 257 13.45 -1.42 1.61
CA THR A 257 12.49 -0.40 2.05
C THR A 257 12.91 0.24 3.38
N GLY A 258 14.10 -0.11 3.89
CA GLY A 258 14.73 0.44 5.09
C GLY A 258 15.13 1.92 4.95
N PRO A 259 15.69 2.50 6.02
CA PRO A 259 16.25 3.85 5.98
C PRO A 259 17.25 4.03 4.83
N GLN A 260 17.23 5.21 4.20
CA GLN A 260 18.25 5.55 3.22
C GLN A 260 19.61 5.64 3.93
N LYS A 261 20.62 4.99 3.38
CA LYS A 261 22.01 5.17 3.82
C LYS A 261 22.52 6.41 3.09
N ASP A 262 23.03 7.37 3.86
CA ASP A 262 23.70 8.56 3.33
C ASP A 262 24.94 8.19 2.48
#